data_AF-A0A101HKX4-F1
#
_entry.id   AF-A0A101HKX4-F1
#
_cell.length_a   1.000
_cell.length_b   1.000
_cell.length_c   1.000
_cell.angle_alpha   90.00
_cell.angle_beta   90.00
_cell.angle_gamma   90.00
#
_symmetry.space_group_name_H-M   'P 1'
#
loop_
_entity.id
_entity.type
_entity.pdbx_description
1 polymer ?
#
loop_
_entity_poly.entity_id
_entity_poly.type
_entity_poly.pdbx_seq_one_letter_code
_entity_poly.pdbx_strand_id
1 'polypeptide(L)'
;PYKLVTSYSTTKGEFGWVRNSSGHYAIFRTRSVAFEPITKIKDFEDNFVDLVNSKSYTINLFLDLPSGRKIMISSGDLSFDVTYDDNYRLLKLVKSYPFHSISASYRNYSELSHEALTKLSNATDGMIIVRPPVYFSEAMLERHFAWSSMDFATDGKTYLYTLLMYSPEFGRMVLYFSFNSEPDYLQKFSAQMAEANGFSYAIEKLSASSAVSLLGMADTKTLKALLEDLY
;
A
#
# COMPACT_ATOMS: atom_id res chain seq x y z
N PRO A 1 16.19 -6.96 -9.18
CA PRO A 1 15.46 -5.97 -10.02
C PRO A 1 15.11 -4.73 -9.21
N TYR A 2 15.53 -3.55 -9.68
CA TYR A 2 15.08 -2.27 -9.12
C TYR A 2 13.74 -1.91 -9.77
N LYS A 3 12.77 -1.46 -8.99
CA LYS A 3 11.50 -0.94 -9.52
C LYS A 3 11.21 0.40 -8.86
N LEU A 4 11.03 1.46 -9.67
CA LEU A 4 10.56 2.77 -9.21
C LEU A 4 9.08 2.94 -9.56
N VAL A 5 8.18 2.89 -8.57
CA VAL A 5 6.76 3.20 -8.78
C VAL A 5 6.47 4.59 -8.23
N THR A 6 6.11 5.54 -9.08
CA THR A 6 5.72 6.90 -8.65
C THR A 6 4.23 6.98 -8.40
N SER A 7 3.84 7.36 -7.18
CA SER A 7 2.46 7.64 -6.81
C SER A 7 2.27 9.14 -6.61
N TYR A 8 1.13 9.65 -7.05
CA TYR A 8 0.75 11.05 -6.95
C TYR A 8 -0.32 11.20 -5.86
N SER A 9 0.02 11.93 -4.79
CA SER A 9 -0.97 12.42 -3.84
C SER A 9 -1.22 13.91 -4.11
N THR A 10 -2.48 14.27 -4.37
CA THR A 10 -2.89 15.66 -4.66
C THR A 10 -2.63 16.62 -3.50
N THR A 11 -2.50 16.12 -2.26
CA THR A 11 -2.31 16.94 -1.05
C THR A 11 -0.88 16.96 -0.52
N LYS A 12 -0.02 16.00 -0.88
CA LYS A 12 1.32 15.86 -0.29
C LYS A 12 2.49 15.78 -1.27
N GLY A 13 2.20 15.86 -2.58
CA GLY A 13 3.21 15.80 -3.64
C GLY A 13 3.49 14.39 -4.14
N GLU A 14 4.52 14.27 -4.98
CA GLU A 14 4.95 13.01 -5.57
C GLU A 14 5.88 12.22 -4.62
N PHE A 15 5.55 10.96 -4.38
CA PHE A 15 6.45 10.00 -3.74
C PHE A 15 6.69 8.81 -4.66
N GLY A 16 7.91 8.27 -4.59
CA GLY A 16 8.34 7.11 -5.35
C GLY A 16 8.55 5.90 -4.45
N TRP A 17 8.47 4.70 -5.01
CA TRP A 17 8.75 3.44 -4.34
C TRP A 17 9.95 2.78 -4.97
N VAL A 18 10.98 2.46 -4.20
CA VAL A 18 12.14 1.71 -4.69
C VAL A 18 12.22 0.36 -4.00
N ARG A 19 12.24 -0.71 -4.79
CA ARG A 19 12.54 -2.07 -4.34
C ARG A 19 13.89 -2.48 -4.89
N ASN A 20 14.89 -2.73 -4.06
CA ASN A 20 16.21 -3.19 -4.48
C ASN A 20 16.74 -4.33 -3.59
N SER A 21 17.98 -4.76 -3.82
CA SER A 21 18.64 -5.79 -3.00
C SER A 21 18.85 -5.37 -1.54
N SER A 22 18.75 -4.07 -1.24
CA SER A 22 18.95 -3.48 0.08
C SER A 22 17.63 -3.18 0.81
N GLY A 23 16.47 -3.47 0.21
CA GLY A 23 15.15 -3.32 0.85
C GLY A 23 14.10 -2.64 -0.02
N HIS A 24 12.93 -2.38 0.58
CA HIS A 24 11.82 -1.63 -0.01
C HIS A 24 11.71 -0.28 0.67
N TYR A 25 11.59 0.80 -0.09
CA TYR A 25 11.58 2.16 0.45
C TYR A 25 10.57 3.06 -0.24
N ALA A 26 9.86 3.86 0.56
CA ALA A 26 9.12 5.04 0.12
C ALA A 26 10.07 6.24 0.08
N ILE A 27 10.12 6.95 -1.03
CA ILE A 27 11.02 8.08 -1.27
C ILE A 27 10.19 9.32 -1.52
N PHE A 28 10.32 10.32 -0.66
CA PHE A 28 9.74 11.63 -0.89
C PHE A 28 10.65 12.43 -1.82
N ARG A 29 10.20 12.75 -3.04
CA ARG A 29 11.06 13.39 -4.06
C ARG A 29 11.69 14.71 -3.61
N THR A 30 11.02 15.43 -2.72
CA THR A 30 11.44 16.75 -2.23
C THR A 30 12.17 16.70 -0.89
N ARG A 31 12.38 15.52 -0.29
CA ARG A 31 13.04 15.36 1.00
C ARG A 31 14.18 14.35 0.91
N SER A 32 15.27 14.59 1.62
CA SER A 32 16.36 13.61 1.80
C SER A 32 15.98 12.53 2.83
N VAL A 33 14.74 12.04 2.78
CA VAL A 33 14.19 11.04 3.72
C VAL A 33 13.52 9.92 2.95
N ALA A 34 13.87 8.68 3.30
CA ALA A 34 13.25 7.47 2.82
C ALA A 34 12.64 6.70 3.98
N PHE A 35 11.44 6.14 3.80
CA PHE A 35 10.77 5.33 4.80
C PHE A 35 10.80 3.86 4.42
N GLU A 36 11.28 3.03 5.33
CA GLU A 36 11.10 1.59 5.23
C GLU A 36 9.66 1.25 5.64
N PRO A 37 8.92 0.47 4.87
CA PRO A 37 7.54 0.15 5.18
C PRO A 37 7.45 -0.84 6.34
N ILE A 38 6.41 -0.72 7.17
CA ILE A 38 6.17 -1.61 8.32
C ILE A 38 5.84 -3.05 7.93
N THR A 39 5.55 -3.29 6.66
CA THR A 39 5.30 -4.60 6.08
C THR A 39 5.80 -4.56 4.65
N LYS A 40 6.11 -5.72 4.07
CA LYS A 40 6.47 -5.79 2.67
C LYS A 40 5.28 -5.38 1.82
N ILE A 41 5.55 -4.48 0.88
CA ILE A 41 4.49 -3.91 0.07
C ILE A 41 4.46 -4.67 -1.24
N LYS A 42 3.35 -5.37 -1.44
CA LYS A 42 3.00 -5.93 -2.75
C LYS A 42 2.34 -4.83 -3.55
N ASP A 43 2.98 -4.41 -4.63
CA ASP A 43 2.35 -3.46 -5.53
C ASP A 43 1.15 -4.11 -6.25
N PHE A 44 0.40 -3.32 -7.01
CA PHE A 44 -0.79 -3.81 -7.69
C PHE A 44 -0.45 -4.79 -8.83
N GLU A 45 0.78 -4.80 -9.37
CA GLU A 45 1.24 -5.85 -10.29
C GLU A 45 1.53 -7.15 -9.54
N ASP A 46 2.22 -7.10 -8.39
CA ASP A 46 2.49 -8.26 -7.55
C ASP A 46 1.16 -8.97 -7.19
N ASN A 47 0.14 -8.21 -6.81
CA ASN A 47 -1.20 -8.74 -6.52
C ASN A 47 -1.87 -9.38 -7.75
N PHE A 48 -1.69 -8.78 -8.93
CA PHE A 48 -2.23 -9.35 -10.16
C PHE A 48 -1.52 -10.65 -10.55
N VAL A 49 -0.19 -10.70 -10.42
CA VAL A 49 0.63 -11.90 -10.66
C VAL A 49 0.26 -13.02 -9.68
N ASP A 50 0.14 -12.71 -8.38
CA ASP A 50 -0.29 -13.66 -7.36
C ASP A 50 -1.67 -14.23 -7.68
N LEU A 51 -2.63 -13.37 -8.09
CA LEU A 51 -3.96 -13.81 -8.47
C LEU A 51 -3.92 -14.75 -9.68
N VAL A 52 -3.20 -14.38 -10.73
CA VAL A 52 -3.07 -15.20 -11.94
C VAL A 52 -2.41 -16.55 -11.62
N ASN A 53 -1.36 -16.54 -10.80
CA ASN A 53 -0.66 -17.75 -10.37
C ASN A 53 -1.51 -18.66 -9.49
N SER A 54 -2.36 -18.07 -8.64
CA SER A 54 -3.28 -18.82 -7.78
C SER A 54 -4.35 -19.58 -8.57
N LYS A 55 -4.63 -19.15 -9.81
CA LYS A 55 -5.72 -19.65 -10.68
C LYS A 55 -7.11 -19.55 -10.06
N SER A 56 -7.26 -18.75 -8.99
CA SER A 56 -8.51 -18.56 -8.25
C SER A 56 -9.18 -17.26 -8.66
N TYR A 57 -9.60 -17.18 -9.93
CA TYR A 57 -10.30 -16.02 -10.49
C TYR A 57 -11.28 -16.41 -11.59
N THR A 58 -12.24 -15.53 -11.84
CA THR A 58 -13.17 -15.61 -12.98
C THR A 58 -12.75 -14.57 -14.02
N ILE A 59 -12.75 -14.96 -15.30
CA ILE A 59 -12.60 -14.00 -16.40
C ILE A 59 -14.00 -13.45 -16.72
N ASN A 60 -14.22 -12.17 -16.41
CA ASN A 60 -15.49 -11.49 -16.65
C ASN A 60 -15.59 -10.93 -18.06
N LEU A 61 -14.46 -10.53 -18.64
CA LEU A 61 -14.39 -9.94 -19.97
C LEU A 61 -13.05 -10.30 -20.61
N PHE A 62 -13.10 -10.67 -21.89
CA PHE A 62 -11.93 -10.78 -22.74
C PHE A 62 -12.26 -10.15 -24.08
N LEU A 63 -11.55 -9.08 -24.44
CA LEU A 63 -11.69 -8.39 -25.71
C LEU A 63 -10.34 -8.38 -26.43
N ASP A 64 -10.35 -8.89 -27.66
CA ASP A 64 -9.24 -8.75 -28.60
C ASP A 64 -9.53 -7.50 -29.45
N LEU A 65 -8.72 -6.45 -29.27
CA LEU A 65 -8.88 -5.15 -29.92
C LEU A 65 -7.78 -4.97 -30.98
N PRO A 66 -7.99 -4.10 -32.00
CA PRO A 66 -6.98 -3.88 -33.04
C PRO A 66 -5.62 -3.33 -32.56
N SER A 67 -5.55 -2.82 -31.33
CA SER A 67 -4.33 -2.26 -30.74
C SER A 67 -3.96 -2.91 -29.41
N GLY A 68 -4.45 -4.13 -29.16
CA GLY A 68 -4.11 -4.90 -27.97
C GLY A 68 -5.26 -5.69 -27.39
N ARG A 69 -5.11 -6.12 -26.13
CA ARG A 69 -6.08 -6.99 -25.44
C ARG A 69 -6.54 -6.36 -24.16
N LYS A 70 -7.85 -6.44 -23.90
CA LYS A 70 -8.45 -6.02 -22.64
C LYS A 70 -9.05 -7.23 -21.93
N ILE A 71 -8.62 -7.47 -20.69
CA ILE A 71 -9.08 -8.59 -19.88
C ILE A 71 -9.57 -8.05 -18.56
N MET A 72 -10.79 -8.41 -18.15
CA MET A 72 -11.26 -8.18 -16.80
C MET A 72 -11.34 -9.51 -16.07
N ILE A 73 -10.67 -9.61 -14.93
CA ILE A 73 -10.74 -10.77 -14.04
C ILE A 73 -11.26 -10.35 -12.67
N SER A 74 -11.94 -11.23 -11.95
CA SER A 74 -12.33 -10.99 -10.56
C SER A 74 -12.07 -12.17 -9.65
N SER A 75 -11.93 -11.89 -8.36
CA SER A 75 -11.84 -12.87 -7.29
C SER A 75 -12.55 -12.30 -6.06
N GLY A 76 -13.69 -12.88 -5.71
CA GLY A 76 -14.64 -12.26 -4.78
C GLY A 76 -15.03 -10.86 -5.23
N ASP A 77 -14.92 -9.89 -4.33
CA ASP A 77 -15.26 -8.49 -4.56
C ASP A 77 -14.12 -7.65 -5.20
N LEU A 78 -12.98 -8.29 -5.46
CA LEU A 78 -11.85 -7.68 -6.11
C LEU A 78 -11.93 -7.89 -7.63
N SER A 79 -11.77 -6.83 -8.42
CA SER A 79 -11.64 -6.96 -9.88
C SER A 79 -10.40 -6.25 -10.43
N PHE A 80 -9.82 -6.83 -11.46
CA PHE A 80 -8.71 -6.26 -12.21
C PHE A 80 -9.13 -6.06 -13.67
N ASP A 81 -8.94 -4.85 -14.19
CA ASP A 81 -9.02 -4.53 -15.62
C ASP A 81 -7.61 -4.33 -16.15
N VAL A 82 -7.22 -5.18 -17.08
CA VAL A 82 -5.87 -5.31 -17.60
C VAL A 82 -5.89 -5.02 -19.08
N THR A 83 -5.02 -4.13 -19.54
CA THR A 83 -4.84 -3.84 -20.97
C THR A 83 -3.40 -4.16 -21.37
N TYR A 84 -3.23 -4.96 -22.41
CA TYR A 84 -1.97 -5.29 -23.05
C TYR A 84 -1.88 -4.71 -24.45
N ASP A 85 -0.67 -4.47 -24.95
CA ASP A 85 -0.43 -4.28 -26.38
C ASP A 85 -0.39 -5.62 -27.13
N ASP A 86 -0.19 -5.57 -28.45
CA ASP A 86 -0.14 -6.77 -29.30
C ASP A 86 1.05 -7.70 -28.99
N ASN A 87 2.09 -7.16 -28.36
CA ASN A 87 3.29 -7.89 -27.90
C ASN A 87 3.16 -8.36 -26.44
N TYR A 88 1.96 -8.33 -25.85
CA TYR A 88 1.69 -8.71 -24.46
C TYR A 88 2.41 -7.83 -23.41
N ARG A 89 2.78 -6.60 -23.77
CA ARG A 89 3.30 -5.63 -22.80
C ARG A 89 2.14 -4.99 -22.05
N LEU A 90 2.24 -4.95 -20.73
CA LEU A 90 1.22 -4.35 -19.87
C LEU A 90 1.14 -2.84 -20.11
N LEU A 91 0.00 -2.35 -20.60
CA LEU A 91 -0.25 -0.93 -20.87
C LEU A 91 -1.04 -0.25 -19.75
N LYS A 92 -2.00 -0.97 -19.15
CA LYS A 92 -2.84 -0.44 -18.08
C LYS A 92 -3.24 -1.57 -17.14
N LEU A 93 -3.24 -1.27 -15.84
CA LEU A 93 -3.75 -2.15 -14.80
C LEU A 93 -4.62 -1.33 -13.85
N VAL A 94 -5.90 -1.68 -13.76
CA VAL A 94 -6.85 -1.07 -12.82
C VAL A 94 -7.29 -2.14 -11.83
N LYS A 95 -7.04 -1.91 -10.55
CA LYS A 95 -7.51 -2.74 -9.44
C LYS A 95 -8.71 -2.03 -8.81
N SER A 96 -9.87 -2.67 -8.80
CA SER A 96 -11.11 -2.11 -8.28
C SER A 96 -11.59 -2.89 -7.06
N TYR A 97 -11.98 -2.13 -6.04
CA TYR A 97 -12.66 -2.57 -4.83
C TYR A 97 -14.11 -2.09 -4.89
N PRO A 98 -15.02 -2.58 -4.02
CA PRO A 98 -16.43 -2.16 -4.03
C PRO A 98 -16.67 -0.64 -3.91
N PHE A 99 -15.75 0.10 -3.29
CA PHE A 99 -15.92 1.52 -2.97
C PHE A 99 -14.85 2.45 -3.57
N HIS A 100 -13.81 1.92 -4.21
CA HIS A 100 -12.82 2.72 -4.94
C HIS A 100 -12.04 1.89 -5.95
N SER A 101 -11.38 2.56 -6.89
CA SER A 101 -10.46 1.92 -7.83
C SER A 101 -9.10 2.61 -7.82
N ILE A 102 -8.07 1.83 -8.11
CA ILE A 102 -6.70 2.28 -8.29
C ILE A 102 -6.32 1.94 -9.73
N SER A 103 -5.97 2.96 -10.52
CA SER A 103 -5.57 2.80 -11.91
C SER A 103 -4.11 3.18 -12.07
N ALA A 104 -3.34 2.30 -12.70
CA ALA A 104 -2.00 2.57 -13.18
C ALA A 104 -1.94 2.49 -14.69
N SER A 105 -1.24 3.44 -15.30
CA SER A 105 -0.98 3.48 -16.73
C SER A 105 0.51 3.42 -16.97
N TYR A 106 0.93 2.44 -17.75
CA TYR A 106 2.33 2.21 -18.08
C TYR A 106 2.62 2.83 -19.43
N ARG A 107 3.32 3.96 -19.42
CA ARG A 107 3.90 4.53 -20.64
C ARG A 107 5.35 4.05 -20.72
N ASN A 108 5.71 3.40 -21.82
CA ASN A 108 7.08 2.95 -22.10
C ASN A 108 7.64 1.95 -21.06
N TYR A 109 6.86 0.92 -20.71
CA TYR A 109 7.33 -0.17 -19.85
C TYR A 109 8.57 -0.81 -20.47
N SER A 110 9.73 -0.50 -19.91
CA SER A 110 11.05 -0.98 -20.30
C SER A 110 11.83 -1.28 -19.04
N GLU A 111 12.63 -2.34 -19.08
CA GLU A 111 13.56 -2.60 -17.98
C GLU A 111 14.45 -1.36 -17.76
N LEU A 112 14.73 -1.05 -16.49
CA LEU A 112 15.58 0.09 -16.17
C LEU A 112 16.97 -0.12 -16.77
N SER A 113 17.42 0.82 -17.59
CA SER A 113 18.79 0.80 -18.13
C SER A 113 19.82 0.89 -17.01
N HIS A 114 21.05 0.44 -17.25
CA HIS A 114 22.14 0.55 -16.27
C HIS A 114 22.37 2.00 -15.78
N GLU A 115 22.22 2.97 -16.68
CA GLU A 115 22.32 4.39 -16.33
C GLU A 115 21.17 4.85 -15.42
N ALA A 116 19.93 4.43 -15.70
CA ALA A 116 18.77 4.72 -14.86
C ALA A 116 18.89 4.06 -13.48
N LEU A 117 19.40 2.82 -13.43
CA LEU A 117 19.72 2.10 -12.19
C LEU A 117 20.78 2.83 -11.36
N THR A 118 21.82 3.33 -12.02
CA THR A 118 22.89 4.11 -11.36
C THR A 118 22.34 5.41 -10.82
N LYS A 119 21.52 6.13 -11.59
CA LYS A 119 20.82 7.35 -11.13
C LYS A 119 19.90 7.08 -9.94
N LEU A 120 19.15 5.98 -9.96
CA LEU A 120 18.29 5.56 -8.84
C LEU A 120 19.11 5.22 -7.59
N SER A 121 20.19 4.47 -7.75
CA SER A 121 21.07 4.07 -6.65
C SER A 121 21.72 5.30 -6.01
N ASN A 122 22.23 6.24 -6.84
CA ASN A 122 22.81 7.49 -6.37
C ASN A 122 21.76 8.43 -5.75
N ALA A 123 20.51 8.40 -6.23
CA ALA A 123 19.42 9.20 -5.64
C ALA A 123 18.99 8.68 -4.27
N THR A 124 19.16 7.37 -4.02
CA THR A 124 18.96 6.77 -2.69
C THR A 124 20.17 6.89 -1.78
N ASP A 125 21.35 7.18 -2.34
CA ASP A 125 22.60 7.32 -1.61
C ASP A 125 22.62 8.65 -0.84
N GLY A 126 22.84 8.58 0.47
CA GLY A 126 22.78 9.75 1.38
C GLY A 126 21.38 10.15 1.87
N MET A 127 20.32 9.39 1.55
CA MET A 127 19.01 9.61 2.17
C MET A 127 18.99 9.17 3.65
N ILE A 128 18.27 9.92 4.49
CA ILE A 128 17.99 9.51 5.88
C ILE A 128 16.95 8.39 5.82
N ILE A 129 17.33 7.19 6.26
CA ILE A 129 16.44 6.03 6.31
C ILE A 129 15.69 6.03 7.65
N VAL A 130 14.38 6.16 7.58
CA VAL A 130 13.47 6.03 8.72
C VAL A 130 12.91 4.62 8.73
N ARG A 131 13.26 3.86 9.78
CA ARG A 131 12.79 2.50 9.98
C ARG A 131 11.73 2.46 11.09
N PRO A 132 10.65 1.69 10.90
CA PRO A 132 9.72 1.45 11.97
C PRO A 132 10.37 0.58 13.05
N PRO A 133 10.01 0.77 14.34
CA PRO A 133 10.57 -0.02 15.43
C PRO A 133 10.06 -1.48 15.44
N VAL A 134 8.97 -1.76 14.73
CA VAL A 134 8.34 -3.08 14.63
C VAL A 134 7.84 -3.28 13.20
N TYR A 135 7.97 -4.52 12.69
CA TYR A 135 7.39 -4.96 11.44
C TYR A 135 6.17 -5.83 11.71
N PHE A 136 5.12 -5.70 10.91
CA PHE A 136 3.92 -6.51 11.02
C PHE A 136 4.02 -7.80 10.22
N SER A 137 3.39 -8.85 10.72
CA SER A 137 3.30 -10.15 10.06
C SER A 137 2.61 -10.04 8.69
N GLU A 138 3.33 -10.40 7.62
CA GLU A 138 2.76 -10.48 6.26
C GLU A 138 1.59 -11.47 6.21
N ALA A 139 1.75 -12.62 6.86
CA ALA A 139 0.74 -13.68 6.84
C ALA A 139 -0.58 -13.24 7.48
N MET A 140 -0.53 -12.45 8.56
CA MET A 140 -1.76 -11.91 9.16
C MET A 140 -2.41 -10.90 8.22
N LEU A 141 -1.63 -9.96 7.69
CA LEU A 141 -2.17 -8.92 6.80
C LEU A 141 -2.82 -9.54 5.57
N GLU A 142 -2.18 -10.51 4.93
CA GLU A 142 -2.71 -11.21 3.76
C GLU A 142 -3.95 -12.06 4.07
N ARG A 143 -4.04 -12.61 5.29
CA ARG A 143 -5.19 -13.42 5.70
C ARG A 143 -6.46 -12.60 5.82
N HIS A 144 -6.37 -11.38 6.36
CA HIS A 144 -7.55 -10.59 6.72
C HIS A 144 -7.80 -9.40 5.80
N PHE A 145 -6.77 -8.95 5.07
CA PHE A 145 -6.79 -7.68 4.36
C PHE A 145 -6.15 -7.73 2.98
N ALA A 146 -6.79 -7.05 2.03
CA ALA A 146 -6.18 -6.63 0.78
C ALA A 146 -5.64 -5.21 0.95
N TRP A 147 -4.33 -5.04 0.78
CA TRP A 147 -3.71 -3.72 0.72
C TRP A 147 -4.22 -2.91 -0.48
N SER A 148 -4.53 -1.63 -0.23
CA SER A 148 -4.95 -0.67 -1.24
C SER A 148 -3.88 0.39 -1.50
N SER A 149 -3.54 1.17 -0.48
CA SER A 149 -2.61 2.29 -0.61
C SER A 149 -2.03 2.65 0.74
N MET A 150 -1.07 3.57 0.77
CA MET A 150 -0.47 4.04 2.01
C MET A 150 -0.06 5.50 1.91
N ASP A 151 0.16 6.11 3.07
CA ASP A 151 0.72 7.44 3.21
C ASP A 151 1.74 7.47 4.35
N PHE A 152 2.71 8.38 4.28
CA PHE A 152 3.61 8.68 5.39
C PHE A 152 3.56 10.17 5.69
N ALA A 153 3.50 10.51 6.97
CA ALA A 153 3.56 11.88 7.43
C ALA A 153 4.65 12.04 8.49
N THR A 154 5.34 13.18 8.46
CA THR A 154 6.32 13.54 9.48
C THR A 154 6.47 15.04 9.63
N ASP A 155 6.64 15.46 10.89
CA ASP A 155 7.03 16.81 11.30
C ASP A 155 8.55 16.91 11.62
N GLY A 156 9.30 15.84 11.36
CA GLY A 156 10.74 15.72 11.67
C GLY A 156 11.04 15.10 13.04
N LYS A 157 10.04 14.88 13.88
CA LYS A 157 10.18 14.21 15.20
C LYS A 157 9.28 12.99 15.30
N THR A 158 8.03 13.18 14.89
CA THR A 158 6.97 12.18 14.85
C THR A 158 6.86 11.61 13.44
N TYR A 159 6.57 10.32 13.36
CA TYR A 159 6.33 9.62 12.11
C TYR A 159 5.01 8.87 12.17
N LEU A 160 4.18 9.07 11.15
CA LEU A 160 2.90 8.41 11.00
C LEU A 160 2.88 7.66 9.68
N TYR A 161 2.74 6.34 9.75
CA TYR A 161 2.42 5.50 8.62
C TYR A 161 0.91 5.25 8.58
N THR A 162 0.32 5.36 7.40
CA THR A 162 -1.10 5.07 7.17
C THR A 162 -1.21 3.97 6.13
N LEU A 163 -1.95 2.92 6.45
CA LEU A 163 -2.28 1.82 5.55
C LEU A 163 -3.77 1.81 5.26
N LEU A 164 -4.13 2.01 4.01
CA LEU A 164 -5.50 1.86 3.53
C LEU A 164 -5.68 0.43 3.05
N MET A 165 -6.64 -0.26 3.64
CA MET A 165 -6.88 -1.68 3.43
C MET A 165 -8.37 -1.96 3.22
N TYR A 166 -8.65 -3.12 2.63
CA TYR A 166 -9.98 -3.65 2.49
C TYR A 166 -10.03 -5.08 3.01
N SER A 167 -11.04 -5.40 3.81
CA SER A 167 -11.38 -6.77 4.19
C SER A 167 -12.73 -7.14 3.57
N PRO A 168 -12.86 -8.31 2.91
CA PRO A 168 -14.16 -8.83 2.53
C PRO A 168 -15.11 -9.00 3.72
N GLU A 169 -14.57 -9.36 4.89
CA GLU A 169 -15.35 -9.62 6.12
C GLU A 169 -15.72 -8.33 6.86
N PHE A 170 -14.80 -7.35 6.91
CA PHE A 170 -14.92 -6.17 7.78
C PHE A 170 -15.07 -4.84 7.02
N GLY A 171 -15.06 -4.87 5.69
CA GLY A 171 -15.19 -3.69 4.86
C GLY A 171 -13.91 -2.85 4.80
N ARG A 172 -14.07 -1.53 4.70
CA ARG A 172 -12.94 -0.60 4.64
C ARG A 172 -12.23 -0.54 5.99
N MET A 173 -10.90 -0.66 5.95
CA MET A 173 -10.04 -0.61 7.13
C MET A 173 -8.93 0.41 6.92
N VAL A 174 -8.59 1.16 7.96
CA VAL A 174 -7.46 2.09 7.95
C VAL A 174 -6.60 1.82 9.17
N LEU A 175 -5.36 1.44 8.93
CA LEU A 175 -4.38 1.25 9.99
C LEU A 175 -3.45 2.45 10.05
N TYR A 176 -3.34 3.04 11.22
CA TYR A 176 -2.38 4.08 11.53
C TYR A 176 -1.32 3.51 12.46
N PHE A 177 -0.05 3.71 12.11
CA PHE A 177 1.07 3.35 12.94
C PHE A 177 1.89 4.61 13.22
N SER A 178 1.88 5.05 14.47
CA SER A 178 2.68 6.19 14.92
C SER A 178 3.90 5.71 15.70
N PHE A 179 5.06 6.31 15.44
CA PHE A 179 6.28 6.08 16.19
C PHE A 179 7.06 7.38 16.40
N ASN A 180 7.85 7.38 17.47
CA ASN A 180 8.52 8.56 18.03
C ASN A 180 7.56 9.68 18.46
N SER A 181 6.36 9.30 18.91
CA SER A 181 5.36 10.24 19.44
C SER A 181 4.55 9.64 20.57
N GLU A 182 4.07 10.50 21.47
CA GLU A 182 3.15 10.06 22.52
C GLU A 182 1.83 9.53 21.91
N PRO A 183 1.40 8.32 22.29
CA PRO A 183 0.20 7.68 21.75
C PRO A 183 -1.11 8.48 21.91
N ASP A 184 -1.17 9.39 22.89
CA ASP A 184 -2.36 10.20 23.18
C ASP A 184 -2.82 11.03 21.97
N TYR A 185 -1.87 11.48 21.14
CA TYR A 185 -2.18 12.18 19.89
C TYR A 185 -2.84 11.24 18.87
N LEU A 186 -2.31 10.02 18.71
CA LEU A 186 -2.90 9.02 17.83
C LEU A 186 -4.30 8.64 18.32
N GLN A 187 -4.51 8.56 19.63
CA GLN A 187 -5.82 8.29 20.21
C GLN A 187 -6.85 9.36 19.89
N LYS A 188 -6.52 10.64 20.14
CA LYS A 188 -7.40 11.76 19.79
C LYS A 188 -7.72 11.79 18.30
N PHE A 189 -6.69 11.63 17.46
CA PHE A 189 -6.84 11.58 16.01
C PHE A 189 -7.75 10.43 15.55
N SER A 190 -7.53 9.23 16.09
CA SER A 190 -8.32 8.03 15.74
C SER A 190 -9.78 8.18 16.15
N ALA A 191 -10.04 8.71 17.34
CA ALA A 191 -11.39 8.97 17.82
C ALA A 191 -12.13 9.96 16.90
N GLN A 192 -11.49 11.08 16.54
CA GLN A 192 -12.05 12.08 15.63
C GLN A 192 -12.33 11.51 14.24
N MET A 193 -11.38 10.74 13.69
CA MET A 193 -11.54 10.11 12.39
C MET A 193 -12.63 9.04 12.40
N ALA A 194 -12.73 8.26 13.47
CA ALA A 194 -13.76 7.24 13.63
C ALA A 194 -15.16 7.89 13.70
N GLU A 195 -15.33 8.90 14.54
CA GLU A 195 -16.58 9.66 14.66
C GLU A 195 -17.00 10.28 13.33
N ALA A 196 -16.09 10.98 12.66
CA ALA A 196 -16.38 11.67 11.40
C ALA A 196 -16.77 10.74 10.24
N ASN A 197 -16.38 9.47 10.29
CA ASN A 197 -16.62 8.48 9.23
C ASN A 197 -17.63 7.39 9.65
N GLY A 198 -18.18 7.44 10.86
CA GLY A 198 -19.06 6.39 11.39
C GLY A 198 -18.36 5.04 11.54
N PHE A 199 -17.06 5.04 11.85
CA PHE A 199 -16.27 3.84 12.10
C PHE A 199 -16.13 3.57 13.59
N SER A 200 -15.79 2.32 13.93
CA SER A 200 -15.17 2.03 15.23
C SER A 200 -13.66 2.12 15.09
N TYR A 201 -12.98 2.21 16.23
CA TYR A 201 -11.53 2.10 16.27
C TYR A 201 -11.08 1.27 17.46
N ALA A 202 -9.90 0.66 17.34
CA ALA A 202 -9.15 0.05 18.43
C ALA A 202 -7.71 0.57 18.38
N ILE A 203 -7.06 0.66 19.53
CA ILE A 203 -5.67 1.14 19.66
C ILE A 203 -4.90 0.19 20.54
N GLU A 204 -3.67 -0.10 20.12
CA GLU A 204 -2.71 -0.83 20.90
C GLU A 204 -1.42 -0.03 21.05
N LYS A 205 -0.97 0.12 22.30
CA LYS A 205 0.26 0.81 22.64
C LYS A 205 1.40 -0.20 22.65
N LEU A 206 2.33 -0.05 21.71
CA LEU A 206 3.48 -0.94 21.58
C LEU A 206 4.64 -0.53 22.52
N SER A 207 4.78 0.77 22.75
CA SER A 207 5.83 1.33 23.60
C SER A 207 5.42 2.68 24.18
N ALA A 208 6.30 3.32 24.95
CA ALA A 208 6.07 4.68 25.43
C ALA A 208 5.88 5.71 24.28
N SER A 209 6.44 5.45 23.10
CA SER A 209 6.49 6.37 21.96
C SER A 209 5.98 5.77 20.65
N SER A 210 5.30 4.63 20.71
CA SER A 210 4.78 3.94 19.52
C SER A 210 3.43 3.31 19.81
N ALA A 211 2.52 3.42 18.85
CA ALA A 211 1.19 2.85 18.91
C ALA A 211 0.63 2.57 17.52
N VAL A 212 -0.29 1.61 17.47
CA VAL A 212 -1.07 1.26 16.29
C VAL A 212 -2.55 1.52 16.57
N SER A 213 -3.26 2.01 15.57
CA SER A 213 -4.70 2.22 15.61
C SER A 213 -5.33 1.65 14.35
N LEU A 214 -6.35 0.81 14.53
CA LEU A 214 -7.12 0.25 13.44
C LEU A 214 -8.52 0.84 13.48
N LEU A 215 -8.90 1.53 12.40
CA LEU A 215 -10.25 2.04 12.17
C LEU A 215 -10.94 1.14 11.15
N GLY A 216 -12.22 0.87 11.37
CA GLY A 216 -12.99 0.03 10.47
C GLY A 216 -14.49 0.06 10.74
N MET A 217 -15.24 -0.59 9.86
CA MET A 217 -16.69 -0.72 10.00
C MET A 217 -17.10 -1.80 11.02
N ALA A 218 -16.17 -2.69 11.40
CA ALA A 218 -16.40 -3.66 12.47
C ALA A 218 -16.48 -2.99 13.85
N ASP A 219 -17.00 -3.70 14.84
CA ASP A 219 -17.07 -3.22 16.22
C ASP A 219 -15.68 -3.21 16.90
N THR A 220 -15.51 -2.39 17.94
CA THR A 220 -14.24 -2.22 18.65
C THR A 220 -13.66 -3.53 19.19
N LYS A 221 -14.47 -4.51 19.61
CA LYS A 221 -13.95 -5.78 20.14
C LYS A 221 -13.31 -6.60 19.03
N THR A 222 -13.95 -6.67 17.86
CA THR A 222 -13.41 -7.32 16.67
C THR A 222 -12.12 -6.65 16.21
N LEU A 223 -12.12 -5.31 16.12
CA LEU A 223 -10.92 -4.55 15.75
C LEU A 223 -9.76 -4.77 16.72
N LYS A 224 -10.05 -4.90 18.02
CA LYS A 224 -9.02 -5.16 19.03
C LYS A 224 -8.40 -6.56 18.87
N ALA A 225 -9.21 -7.58 18.61
CA ALA A 225 -8.70 -8.92 18.35
C ALA A 225 -7.76 -8.96 17.13
N LEU A 226 -8.12 -8.24 16.05
CA LEU A 226 -7.27 -8.11 14.87
C LEU A 226 -5.94 -7.40 15.14
N LEU A 227 -5.92 -6.45 16.09
CA LEU A 227 -4.68 -5.79 16.52
C LEU A 227 -3.81 -6.71 17.37
N GLU A 228 -4.42 -7.48 18.28
CA GLU A 228 -3.68 -8.45 19.12
C GLU A 228 -2.96 -9.52 18.27
N ASP A 229 -3.48 -9.83 17.08
CA ASP A 229 -2.88 -10.75 16.10
C ASP A 229 -1.77 -10.10 15.23
N LEU A 230 -1.38 -8.83 15.45
CA LEU A 230 -0.38 -8.12 14.63
C LEU A 230 1.06 -8.66 14.75
N TYR A 231 1.35 -9.47 15.78
CA TYR A 231 2.69 -9.93 16.15
C TYR A 231 2.87 -11.43 15.94
#